data_AF-A0A6C0H055-F1
#
_entry.id   AF-A0A6C0H055-F1
#
_cell.length_a   1.000
_cell.length_b   1.000
_cell.length_c   1.000
_cell.angle_alpha   90.00
_cell.angle_beta   90.00
_cell.angle_gamma   90.00
#
_symmetry.space_group_name_H-M   'P 1'
#
loop_
_entity.id
_entity.type
_entity.pdbx_description
1 polymer ?
#
loop_
_entity_poly.entity_id
_entity_poly.type
_entity_poly.pdbx_seq_one_letter_code
_entity_poly.pdbx_strand_id
1 'polypeptide(L)'
;MRILNDIEQDSSNCVFIQIDNFLNDSEIKLYQEKVINIDDWKKGIFNNNKTPRLQKWFQDDNKYFSNKWINQSHERWMSNLSDDWLFELRNKIQEKTNELFEKIIDLNLTGCNKPQLNSSLINYYRDGNDYIKYHRDDESIFGDNPTICMLTFGTERELKFKRIHKNEFTNTVNLNNSEESLNKSFVIKPGSLFIMMGSVQKYYCHGIEKDSTIFEPRYSLTFREHKNVL
;
A
#
# COMPACT_ATOMS: atom_id res chain seq x y z
N MET A 1 -8.51 3.27 22.44
CA MET A 1 -8.70 3.61 21.01
C MET A 1 -9.25 5.02 20.97
N ARG A 2 -8.48 5.97 20.44
CA ARG A 2 -8.93 7.36 20.30
C ARG A 2 -9.37 7.50 18.85
N ILE A 3 -10.69 7.47 18.60
CA ILE A 3 -11.25 7.72 17.28
C ILE A 3 -11.52 9.22 17.23
N LEU A 4 -10.72 9.96 16.45
CA LEU A 4 -10.93 11.38 16.17
C LEU A 4 -10.87 11.55 14.66
N ASN A 5 -12.01 11.86 14.03
CA ASN A 5 -12.12 12.21 12.61
C ASN A 5 -11.52 11.16 11.64
N ASP A 6 -11.98 9.91 11.71
CA ASP A 6 -11.54 8.78 10.84
C ASP A 6 -10.07 8.36 10.99
N ILE A 7 -9.35 8.90 11.97
CA ILE A 7 -7.99 8.51 12.33
C ILE A 7 -8.05 7.52 13.49
N GLU A 8 -7.72 6.26 13.23
CA GLU A 8 -7.58 5.25 14.27
C GLU A 8 -6.12 5.12 14.68
N GLN A 9 -5.74 5.62 15.86
CA GLN A 9 -4.46 5.26 16.49
C GLN A 9 -4.65 4.23 17.60
N ASP A 10 -3.99 3.08 17.48
CA ASP A 10 -3.92 2.09 18.56
C ASP A 10 -2.79 2.39 19.56
N SER A 11 -2.75 1.64 20.67
CA SER A 11 -1.74 1.83 21.73
C SER A 11 -0.29 1.61 21.27
N SER A 12 -0.09 1.06 20.08
CA SER A 12 1.21 0.81 19.47
C SER A 12 1.61 1.93 18.48
N ASN A 13 0.93 3.08 18.49
CA ASN A 13 1.12 4.18 17.53
C ASN A 13 0.84 3.78 16.06
N CYS A 14 0.05 2.73 15.81
CA CYS A 14 -0.37 2.37 14.46
C CYS A 14 -1.53 3.24 14.04
N VAL A 15 -1.43 3.90 12.88
CA VAL A 15 -2.47 4.79 12.36
C VAL A 15 -3.06 4.25 11.07
N PHE A 16 -4.38 4.07 11.04
CA PHE A 16 -5.16 3.70 9.85
C PHE A 16 -6.16 4.80 9.53
N ILE A 17 -6.26 5.20 8.25
CA ILE A 17 -7.18 6.22 7.77
C ILE A 17 -7.81 5.73 6.48
N GLN A 18 -9.15 5.74 6.38
CA GLN A 18 -9.88 5.44 5.16
C GLN A 18 -10.73 6.65 4.75
N ILE A 19 -10.54 7.12 3.52
CA ILE A 19 -11.29 8.23 2.94
C ILE A 19 -12.06 7.68 1.73
N ASP A 20 -13.33 7.36 1.94
CA ASP A 20 -14.14 6.68 0.92
C ASP A 20 -14.42 7.53 -0.32
N ASN A 21 -14.60 8.84 -0.14
CA ASN A 21 -14.90 9.77 -1.24
C ASN A 21 -13.68 10.65 -1.57
N PHE A 22 -12.49 10.05 -1.63
CA PHE A 22 -11.28 10.80 -1.97
C PHE A 22 -11.31 11.31 -3.42
N LEU A 23 -11.73 10.45 -4.35
CA LEU A 23 -12.04 10.83 -5.72
C LEU A 23 -13.55 10.93 -5.91
N ASN A 24 -13.99 11.92 -6.70
CA ASN A 24 -15.38 11.98 -7.16
C ASN A 24 -15.61 11.05 -8.37
N ASP A 25 -16.87 10.81 -8.75
CA ASP A 25 -17.23 9.90 -9.85
C ASP A 25 -16.56 10.22 -11.19
N SER A 26 -16.36 11.50 -11.50
CA SER A 26 -15.70 11.94 -12.75
C SER A 26 -14.21 11.61 -12.71
N GLU A 27 -13.55 11.84 -11.57
CA GLU A 27 -12.15 11.48 -11.36
C GLU A 27 -11.96 9.96 -11.37
N ILE A 28 -12.86 9.20 -10.74
CA ILE A 28 -12.84 7.73 -10.74
C ILE A 28 -12.88 7.22 -12.18
N LYS A 29 -13.82 7.70 -13.00
CA LYS A 29 -13.93 7.30 -14.41
C LYS A 29 -12.66 7.63 -15.19
N LEU A 30 -12.16 8.86 -15.05
CA LEU A 30 -10.97 9.34 -15.73
C LEU A 30 -9.74 8.48 -15.42
N TYR A 31 -9.41 8.31 -14.13
CA TYR A 31 -8.22 7.56 -13.73
C TYR A 31 -8.38 6.05 -13.93
N GLN A 32 -9.59 5.51 -13.79
CA GLN A 32 -9.85 4.11 -14.10
C GLN A 32 -9.60 3.81 -15.59
N GLU A 33 -10.01 4.70 -16.50
CA GLU A 33 -9.68 4.55 -17.92
C GLU A 33 -8.17 4.53 -18.17
N LYS A 34 -7.41 5.40 -17.49
CA LYS A 34 -5.93 5.40 -17.58
C LYS A 34 -5.33 4.10 -17.08
N VAL A 35 -5.78 3.61 -15.91
CA VAL A 35 -5.24 2.41 -15.28
C VAL A 35 -5.56 1.14 -16.07
N ILE A 36 -6.76 1.03 -16.66
CA ILE A 36 -7.15 -0.12 -17.50
C ILE A 36 -6.29 -0.21 -18.76
N ASN A 37 -5.90 0.94 -19.33
CA ASN A 37 -5.10 1.03 -20.55
C ASN A 37 -3.59 0.88 -20.30
N ILE A 38 -3.15 0.65 -19.06
CA ILE A 38 -1.76 0.28 -18.80
C ILE A 38 -1.45 -1.05 -19.48
N ASP A 39 -0.38 -1.07 -20.26
CA ASP A 39 0.14 -2.23 -20.96
C ASP A 39 1.36 -2.85 -20.25
N ASP A 40 1.92 -3.90 -20.85
CA ASP A 40 3.15 -4.57 -20.42
C ASP A 40 3.17 -4.95 -18.92
N TRP A 41 2.03 -5.41 -18.42
CA TRP A 41 1.90 -5.91 -17.06
C TRP A 41 2.87 -7.07 -16.79
N LYS A 42 3.65 -6.94 -15.73
CA LYS A 42 4.65 -7.97 -15.37
C LYS A 42 4.09 -8.94 -14.34
N LYS A 43 4.41 -10.22 -14.51
CA LYS A 43 4.22 -11.27 -13.49
C LYS A 43 5.50 -11.41 -12.68
N GLY A 44 5.37 -11.62 -11.38
CA GLY A 44 6.47 -12.04 -10.55
C GLY A 44 6.63 -13.56 -10.52
N ILE A 45 7.84 -14.00 -10.19
CA ILE A 45 8.12 -15.37 -9.76
C ILE A 45 8.74 -15.29 -8.36
N PHE A 46 8.22 -16.07 -7.42
CA PHE A 46 8.76 -16.19 -6.07
C PHE A 46 8.75 -17.66 -5.64
N ASN A 47 9.91 -18.21 -5.29
CA ASN A 47 10.10 -19.65 -4.97
C ASN A 47 9.42 -20.57 -6.01
N ASN A 48 9.74 -20.37 -7.29
CA ASN A 48 9.19 -21.10 -8.45
C ASN A 48 7.67 -20.99 -8.66
N ASN A 49 6.96 -20.19 -7.85
CA ASN A 49 5.54 -19.93 -8.02
C ASN A 49 5.32 -18.54 -8.64
N LYS A 50 4.43 -18.46 -9.63
CA LYS A 50 4.02 -17.18 -10.21
C LYS A 50 3.26 -16.36 -9.18
N THR A 51 3.50 -15.05 -9.13
CA THR A 51 2.67 -14.17 -8.31
C THR A 51 1.24 -14.22 -8.85
N PRO A 52 0.24 -14.35 -7.97
CA PRO A 52 -1.16 -14.47 -8.37
C PRO A 52 -1.76 -13.08 -8.58
N ARG A 53 -1.03 -12.20 -9.27
CA ARG A 53 -1.43 -10.84 -9.68
C ARG A 53 -0.35 -10.24 -10.57
N LEU A 54 -0.75 -9.21 -11.31
CA LEU A 54 0.10 -8.42 -12.19
C LEU A 54 0.59 -7.16 -11.48
N GLN A 55 1.78 -6.67 -11.83
CA GLN A 55 2.39 -5.52 -11.16
C GLN A 55 3.13 -4.60 -12.15
N LYS A 56 3.18 -3.31 -11.83
CA LYS A 56 4.01 -2.31 -12.52
C LYS A 56 4.58 -1.31 -11.50
N TRP A 57 5.89 -1.08 -11.55
CA TRP A 57 6.63 -0.25 -10.60
C TRP A 57 7.04 1.07 -11.24
N PHE A 58 6.91 2.16 -10.48
CA PHE A 58 7.26 3.52 -10.87
C PHE A 58 8.02 4.20 -9.72
N GLN A 59 9.12 4.87 -10.03
CA GLN A 59 9.90 5.70 -9.11
C GLN A 59 10.53 6.85 -9.90
N ASP A 60 10.48 8.06 -9.35
CA ASP A 60 10.78 9.30 -10.08
C ASP A 60 12.22 9.42 -10.60
N ASP A 61 13.19 8.85 -9.89
CA ASP A 61 14.60 8.80 -10.26
C ASP A 61 14.98 7.51 -11.03
N ASN A 62 13.98 6.79 -11.55
CA ASN A 62 14.13 5.50 -12.23
C ASN A 62 14.79 4.40 -11.40
N LYS A 63 14.59 4.41 -10.08
CA LYS A 63 15.19 3.42 -9.18
C LYS A 63 14.45 2.10 -9.21
N TYR A 64 15.24 1.04 -9.19
CA TYR A 64 14.74 -0.32 -9.01
C TYR A 64 14.07 -0.47 -7.64
N PHE A 65 13.04 -1.31 -7.54
CA PHE A 65 12.24 -1.44 -6.31
C PHE A 65 13.11 -1.73 -5.06
N SER A 66 14.05 -2.67 -5.17
CA SER A 66 15.00 -3.01 -4.10
C SER A 66 16.38 -3.36 -4.65
N ASN A 67 17.44 -2.72 -4.14
CA ASN A 67 18.82 -3.04 -4.52
C ASN A 67 19.18 -4.51 -4.25
N LYS A 68 18.54 -5.16 -3.27
CA LYS A 68 18.73 -6.59 -2.96
C LYS A 68 18.37 -7.51 -4.14
N TRP A 69 17.51 -7.04 -5.05
CA TRP A 69 16.95 -7.82 -6.15
C TRP A 69 17.47 -7.39 -7.52
N ILE A 70 18.38 -6.41 -7.58
CA ILE A 70 18.86 -5.84 -8.84
C ILE A 70 19.62 -6.90 -9.66
N ASN A 71 20.45 -7.70 -9.00
CA ASN A 71 21.24 -8.77 -9.63
C ASN A 71 20.40 -9.99 -10.03
N GLN A 72 19.11 -10.02 -9.70
CA GLN A 72 18.20 -11.09 -10.06
C GLN A 72 17.39 -10.77 -11.34
N SER A 73 17.61 -9.60 -11.95
CA SER A 73 17.04 -9.17 -13.24
C SER A 73 15.53 -9.40 -13.37
N HIS A 74 14.78 -9.09 -12.31
CA HIS A 74 13.32 -9.17 -12.35
C HIS A 74 12.77 -7.91 -13.00
N GLU A 75 12.46 -7.96 -14.29
CA GLU A 75 11.89 -6.84 -15.07
C GLU A 75 10.72 -6.14 -14.36
N ARG A 76 9.90 -6.89 -13.60
CA ARG A 76 8.77 -6.34 -12.81
C ARG A 76 9.15 -5.27 -11.79
N TRP A 77 10.42 -5.20 -11.39
CA TRP A 77 10.93 -4.26 -10.39
C TRP A 77 11.75 -3.13 -11.02
N MET A 78 11.94 -3.14 -12.34
CA MET A 78 12.48 -1.99 -13.05
C MET A 78 11.46 -0.87 -13.03
N SER A 79 11.93 0.35 -12.73
CA SER A 79 11.07 1.52 -12.75
C SER A 79 10.63 1.79 -14.18
N ASN A 80 9.35 2.09 -14.34
CA ASN A 80 8.79 2.65 -15.56
C ASN A 80 8.81 4.17 -15.44
N LEU A 81 8.85 4.86 -16.58
CA LEU A 81 8.62 6.30 -16.61
C LEU A 81 7.19 6.57 -16.15
N SER A 82 7.04 7.51 -15.21
CA SER A 82 5.72 7.93 -14.74
C SER A 82 5.01 8.71 -15.84
N ASP A 83 3.80 8.29 -16.20
CA ASP A 83 2.91 9.09 -17.02
C ASP A 83 2.41 10.32 -16.23
N ASP A 84 2.09 11.40 -16.94
CA ASP A 84 1.60 12.66 -16.34
C ASP A 84 0.40 12.44 -15.41
N TRP A 85 -0.53 11.57 -15.78
CA TRP A 85 -1.73 11.28 -14.96
C TRP A 85 -1.38 10.63 -13.61
N LEU A 86 -0.32 9.81 -13.56
CA LEU A 86 0.11 9.14 -12.33
C LEU A 86 0.83 10.13 -11.42
N PHE A 87 1.59 11.06 -12.01
CA PHE A 87 2.21 12.18 -11.31
C PHE A 87 1.16 13.11 -10.69
N GLU A 88 0.15 13.52 -11.47
CA GLU A 88 -0.99 14.33 -10.98
C GLU A 88 -1.72 13.65 -9.82
N LEU A 89 -2.02 12.36 -9.96
CA LEU A 89 -2.70 11.59 -8.92
C LEU A 89 -1.88 11.50 -7.64
N ARG A 90 -0.56 11.30 -7.76
CA ARG A 90 0.35 11.31 -6.61
C ARG A 90 0.40 12.67 -5.94
N ASN A 91 0.44 13.78 -6.69
CA ASN A 91 0.44 15.12 -6.12
C ASN A 91 -0.85 15.40 -5.33
N LYS A 92 -2.01 15.01 -5.88
CA LYS A 92 -3.30 15.10 -5.16
C LYS A 92 -3.26 14.32 -3.83
N ILE A 93 -2.68 13.12 -3.84
CA ILE A 93 -2.50 12.32 -2.61
C ILE A 93 -1.49 12.98 -1.66
N GLN A 94 -0.41 13.57 -2.17
CA GLN A 94 0.59 14.29 -1.38
C GLN A 94 -0.01 15.52 -0.69
N GLU A 95 -0.87 16.28 -1.38
CA GLU A 95 -1.60 17.40 -0.79
C GLU A 95 -2.53 16.93 0.33
N LYS A 96 -3.32 15.88 0.08
CA LYS A 96 -4.23 15.34 1.09
C LYS A 96 -3.49 14.83 2.32
N THR A 97 -2.36 14.15 2.10
CA THR A 97 -1.56 13.60 3.19
C THR A 97 -0.80 14.67 3.96
N ASN A 98 -0.41 15.78 3.31
CA ASN A 98 0.09 16.97 4.01
C ASN A 98 -0.98 17.56 4.94
N GLU A 99 -2.22 17.74 4.46
CA GLU A 99 -3.34 18.23 5.29
C GLU A 99 -3.58 17.32 6.51
N LEU A 100 -3.59 15.99 6.30
CA LEU A 100 -3.74 15.01 7.38
C LEU A 100 -2.57 15.05 8.36
N PHE A 101 -1.35 15.29 7.88
CA PHE A 101 -0.17 15.34 8.73
C PHE A 101 -0.21 16.54 9.70
N GLU A 102 -0.70 17.70 9.26
CA GLU A 102 -0.92 18.82 10.17
C GLU A 102 -1.95 18.47 11.26
N LYS A 103 -3.04 17.75 10.91
CA LYS A 103 -4.00 17.25 11.91
C LYS A 103 -3.39 16.23 12.87
N ILE A 104 -2.50 15.37 12.38
CA ILE A 104 -1.75 14.40 13.20
C ILE A 104 -0.89 15.12 14.24
N ILE A 105 -0.24 16.23 13.85
CA ILE A 105 0.53 17.09 14.76
C ILE A 105 -0.40 17.72 15.79
N ASP A 106 -1.51 18.34 15.37
CA ASP A 106 -2.48 18.98 16.27
C ASP A 106 -3.05 18.00 17.30
N LEU A 107 -3.24 16.74 16.90
CA LEU A 107 -3.72 15.65 17.76
C LEU A 107 -2.61 15.03 18.64
N ASN A 108 -1.36 15.49 18.51
CA ASN A 108 -0.17 14.97 19.20
C ASN A 108 0.03 13.46 18.98
N LEU A 109 -0.31 12.94 17.79
CA LEU A 109 -0.06 11.53 17.47
C LEU A 109 1.43 11.36 17.12
N THR A 110 2.10 10.42 17.79
CA THR A 110 3.54 10.21 17.63
C THR A 110 3.86 9.08 16.65
N GLY A 111 5.10 9.02 16.19
CA GLY A 111 5.61 7.93 15.34
C GLY A 111 5.23 8.03 13.86
N CYS A 112 4.44 9.04 13.46
CA CYS A 112 4.06 9.28 12.08
C CYS A 112 5.07 10.19 11.39
N ASN A 113 5.49 9.82 10.17
CA ASN A 113 6.39 10.62 9.34
C ASN A 113 5.63 11.42 8.30
N LYS A 114 6.08 12.66 8.04
CA LYS A 114 5.55 13.47 6.94
C LYS A 114 5.84 12.76 5.62
N PRO A 115 4.83 12.41 4.81
CA PRO A 115 5.06 11.69 3.58
C PRO A 115 5.79 12.55 2.56
N GLN A 116 6.73 11.95 1.82
CA GLN A 116 7.37 12.51 0.63
C GLN A 116 7.24 11.49 -0.51
N LEU A 117 6.06 11.41 -1.11
CA LEU A 117 5.71 10.37 -2.09
C LEU A 117 6.50 10.59 -3.39
N ASN A 118 7.28 9.59 -3.78
CA ASN A 118 8.12 9.62 -4.99
C ASN A 118 8.06 8.30 -5.79
N SER A 119 7.16 7.40 -5.41
CA SER A 119 7.06 6.07 -6.00
C SER A 119 5.63 5.53 -5.96
N SER A 120 5.34 4.58 -6.86
CA SER A 120 4.07 3.86 -6.91
C SER A 120 4.26 2.43 -7.39
N LEU A 121 3.66 1.48 -6.67
CA LEU A 121 3.49 0.10 -7.12
C LEU A 121 2.03 -0.12 -7.44
N ILE A 122 1.73 -0.42 -8.69
CA ILE A 122 0.38 -0.76 -9.12
C ILE A 122 0.25 -2.28 -9.11
N ASN A 123 -0.74 -2.79 -8.39
CA ASN A 123 -1.15 -4.19 -8.40
C ASN A 123 -2.46 -4.33 -9.16
N TYR A 124 -2.48 -5.19 -10.17
CA TYR A 124 -3.67 -5.55 -10.93
C TYR A 124 -4.08 -6.99 -10.58
N TYR A 125 -5.23 -7.10 -9.92
CA TYR A 125 -5.93 -8.33 -9.60
C TYR A 125 -7.00 -8.55 -10.68
N ARG A 126 -6.88 -9.60 -11.46
CA ARG A 126 -7.77 -9.85 -12.61
C ARG A 126 -9.16 -10.28 -12.18
N ASP A 127 -9.24 -10.96 -11.04
CA ASP A 127 -10.45 -11.48 -10.44
C ASP A 127 -10.23 -11.76 -8.94
N GLY A 128 -11.20 -12.46 -8.35
CA GLY A 128 -11.18 -13.01 -7.00
C GLY A 128 -10.08 -14.03 -6.69
N ASN A 129 -9.52 -14.70 -7.71
CA ASN A 129 -8.48 -15.71 -7.54
C ASN A 129 -7.10 -15.09 -7.36
N ASP A 130 -6.91 -13.86 -7.85
CA ASP A 130 -5.72 -13.06 -7.62
C ASP A 130 -5.70 -12.53 -6.17
N TYR A 131 -4.53 -12.56 -5.54
CA TYR A 131 -4.37 -12.25 -4.11
C TYR A 131 -2.97 -11.72 -3.76
N ILE A 132 -2.82 -11.23 -2.54
CA ILE A 132 -1.52 -10.92 -1.95
C ILE A 132 -1.47 -11.50 -0.54
N LYS A 133 -0.49 -12.37 -0.30
CA LYS A 133 -0.26 -12.97 1.02
C LYS A 133 0.00 -11.86 2.05
N TYR A 134 -0.29 -12.17 3.31
CA TYR A 134 0.08 -11.34 4.44
C TYR A 134 1.58 -11.01 4.38
N HIS A 135 1.87 -9.72 4.26
CA HIS A 135 3.22 -9.20 4.10
C HIS A 135 3.33 -7.83 4.76
N ARG A 136 4.53 -7.27 4.71
CA ARG A 136 4.84 -5.93 5.17
C ARG A 136 5.66 -5.24 4.11
N ASP A 137 5.55 -3.93 4.07
CA ASP A 137 6.46 -3.12 3.28
C ASP A 137 7.84 -3.14 3.95
N ASP A 138 8.89 -3.31 3.14
CA ASP A 138 10.26 -3.50 3.61
C ASP A 138 10.83 -2.17 4.13
N GLU A 139 11.06 -2.10 5.44
CA GLU A 139 11.65 -0.96 6.14
C GLU A 139 13.01 -0.56 5.56
N SER A 140 13.79 -1.51 5.01
CA SER A 140 15.06 -1.18 4.35
C SER A 140 14.90 -0.47 3.00
N ILE A 141 13.69 -0.39 2.46
CA ILE A 141 13.37 0.32 1.20
C ILE A 141 12.63 1.63 1.51
N PHE A 142 11.68 1.59 2.44
CA PHE A 142 10.76 2.72 2.69
C PHE A 142 11.09 3.49 3.98
N GLY A 143 12.10 3.05 4.73
CA GLY A 143 12.50 3.62 6.02
C GLY A 143 11.58 3.20 7.16
N ASP A 144 11.93 3.65 8.36
CA ASP A 144 11.19 3.40 9.60
C ASP A 144 9.84 4.12 9.58
N ASN A 145 8.79 3.45 10.07
CA ASN A 145 7.40 3.96 10.11
C ASN A 145 6.97 4.67 8.80
N PRO A 146 7.01 3.98 7.65
CA PRO A 146 6.72 4.60 6.37
C PRO A 146 5.24 4.97 6.29
N THR A 147 4.94 6.10 5.67
CA THR A 147 3.57 6.47 5.28
C THR A 147 3.26 5.84 3.93
N ILE A 148 2.26 4.96 3.90
CA ILE A 148 1.86 4.24 2.69
C ILE A 148 0.42 4.61 2.34
N CYS A 149 0.21 5.04 1.11
CA CYS A 149 -1.07 5.54 0.62
C CYS A 149 -1.55 4.64 -0.52
N MET A 150 -2.72 4.03 -0.37
CA MET A 150 -3.29 3.09 -1.33
C MET A 150 -4.60 3.61 -1.88
N LEU A 151 -4.66 3.77 -3.20
CA LEU A 151 -5.87 4.14 -3.94
C LEU A 151 -6.36 2.94 -4.76
N THR A 152 -7.67 2.70 -4.76
CA THR A 152 -8.28 1.54 -5.44
C THR A 152 -9.19 1.96 -6.59
N PHE A 153 -9.17 1.21 -7.69
CA PHE A 153 -10.13 1.28 -8.80
C PHE A 153 -10.65 -0.12 -9.15
N GLY A 154 -11.76 -0.20 -9.89
CA GLY A 154 -12.38 -1.47 -10.27
C GLY A 154 -13.28 -2.02 -9.16
N THR A 155 -12.99 -3.22 -8.66
CA THR A 155 -13.85 -3.90 -7.66
C THR A 155 -13.34 -3.73 -6.23
N GLU A 156 -14.27 -3.55 -5.30
CA GLU A 156 -13.94 -3.51 -3.87
C GLU A 156 -13.49 -4.88 -3.35
N ARG A 157 -12.58 -4.86 -2.38
CA ARG A 157 -12.04 -6.06 -1.72
C ARG A 157 -11.64 -5.71 -0.31
N GLU A 158 -11.69 -6.69 0.58
CA GLU A 158 -11.18 -6.54 1.94
C GLU A 158 -9.65 -6.47 1.97
N LEU A 159 -9.13 -5.41 2.60
CA LEU A 159 -7.75 -5.32 3.05
C LEU A 159 -7.69 -5.76 4.52
N LYS A 160 -7.04 -6.89 4.78
CA LYS A 160 -6.94 -7.48 6.11
C LYS A 160 -5.58 -7.21 6.73
N PHE A 161 -5.58 -6.87 8.01
CA PHE A 161 -4.40 -6.70 8.84
C PHE A 161 -4.39 -7.74 9.96
N LYS A 162 -3.28 -8.46 10.09
CA LYS A 162 -3.06 -9.44 11.16
C LYS A 162 -1.95 -8.97 12.07
N ARG A 163 -2.18 -9.03 13.39
CA ARG A 163 -1.15 -8.73 14.39
C ARG A 163 0.01 -9.69 14.25
N ILE A 164 1.21 -9.15 14.38
CA ILE A 164 2.46 -9.90 14.38
C ILE A 164 3.28 -9.54 15.62
N HIS A 165 4.17 -10.45 15.96
CA HIS A 165 5.19 -10.23 16.97
C HIS A 165 6.56 -10.57 16.37
N LYS A 166 7.54 -9.71 16.64
CA LYS A 166 8.93 -9.94 16.27
C LYS A 166 9.66 -10.53 17.46
N ASN A 167 10.19 -11.74 17.30
CA ASN A 167 11.08 -12.32 18.29
C ASN A 167 12.48 -11.71 18.10
N GLU A 168 12.88 -10.85 19.04
CA GLU A 168 14.16 -10.12 18.95
C GLU A 168 15.39 -11.04 19.02
N PHE A 169 15.29 -12.19 19.69
CA PHE A 169 16.41 -13.14 19.81
C PHE A 169 16.71 -13.86 18.50
N THR A 170 15.66 -14.25 17.77
CA THR A 170 15.77 -15.00 16.50
C THR A 170 15.64 -14.11 15.27
N ASN A 171 15.29 -12.83 15.46
CA ASN A 171 14.89 -11.89 14.41
C ASN A 171 13.76 -12.42 13.50
N THR A 172 12.92 -13.32 14.02
CA THR A 172 11.80 -13.90 13.27
C THR A 172 10.50 -13.13 13.54
N VAL A 173 9.63 -13.07 12.54
CA VAL A 173 8.33 -12.41 12.63
C VAL A 173 7.25 -13.45 12.44
N ASN A 174 6.37 -13.57 13.42
CA ASN A 174 5.28 -14.55 13.43
C ASN A 174 3.93 -13.87 13.68
N LEU A 175 2.85 -14.52 13.27
CA LEU A 175 1.50 -14.09 13.65
C LEU A 175 1.36 -14.12 15.17
N ASN A 176 0.77 -13.07 15.73
CA ASN A 176 0.50 -12.99 17.16
C ASN A 176 -0.92 -13.48 17.44
N ASN A 177 -1.07 -14.80 17.56
CA ASN A 177 -2.37 -15.42 17.79
C ASN A 177 -3.01 -15.03 19.14
N SER A 178 -2.22 -14.60 20.14
CA SER A 178 -2.79 -14.11 21.42
C SER A 178 -3.42 -12.72 21.31
N GLU A 179 -3.15 -11.98 20.23
CA GLU A 179 -3.69 -10.65 19.98
C GLU A 179 -4.61 -10.61 18.74
N GLU A 180 -5.22 -11.75 18.39
CA GLU A 180 -6.08 -11.87 17.20
C GLU A 180 -7.26 -10.88 17.22
N SER A 181 -7.76 -10.52 18.42
CA SER A 181 -8.81 -9.51 18.60
C SER A 181 -8.43 -8.10 18.14
N LEU A 182 -7.14 -7.82 17.94
CA LEU A 182 -6.65 -6.55 17.39
C LEU A 182 -6.54 -6.57 15.87
N ASN A 183 -6.78 -7.70 15.21
CA ASN A 183 -6.81 -7.77 13.74
C ASN A 183 -7.84 -6.79 13.18
N LYS A 184 -7.57 -6.26 11.99
CA LYS A 184 -8.45 -5.27 11.32
C LYS A 184 -8.80 -5.74 9.92
N SER A 185 -9.98 -5.35 9.44
CA SER A 185 -10.37 -5.52 8.04
C SER A 185 -11.06 -4.26 7.56
N PHE A 186 -10.75 -3.86 6.34
CA PHE A 186 -11.29 -2.66 5.71
C PHE A 186 -11.78 -3.01 4.30
N VAL A 187 -13.06 -2.78 4.02
CA VAL A 187 -13.60 -2.89 2.66
C VAL A 187 -13.20 -1.62 1.90
N ILE A 188 -12.33 -1.76 0.91
CA ILE A 188 -11.80 -0.61 0.16
C ILE A 188 -12.55 -0.46 -1.16
N LYS A 189 -13.36 0.60 -1.26
CA LYS A 189 -14.19 0.90 -2.43
C LYS A 189 -13.37 1.55 -3.55
N PRO A 190 -13.90 1.57 -4.79
CA PRO A 190 -13.29 2.32 -5.88
C PRO A 190 -13.27 3.82 -5.56
N GLY A 191 -12.15 4.48 -5.83
CA GLY A 191 -11.93 5.88 -5.47
C GLY A 191 -11.53 6.13 -4.01
N SER A 192 -11.59 5.12 -3.12
CA SER A 192 -11.17 5.26 -1.73
C SER A 192 -9.65 5.37 -1.60
N LEU A 193 -9.20 6.35 -0.81
CA LEU A 193 -7.81 6.45 -0.37
C LEU A 193 -7.67 5.82 1.03
N PHE A 194 -6.86 4.78 1.13
CA PHE A 194 -6.50 4.14 2.39
C PHE A 194 -5.07 4.48 2.76
N ILE A 195 -4.83 4.94 3.98
CA ILE A 195 -3.51 5.36 4.46
C ILE A 195 -3.14 4.55 5.70
N MET A 196 -1.91 4.05 5.71
CA MET A 196 -1.30 3.44 6.89
C MET A 196 -0.02 4.20 7.26
N MET A 197 0.08 4.56 8.53
CA MET A 197 1.15 5.43 9.08
C MET A 197 1.57 4.93 10.46
N GLY A 198 2.70 5.45 10.94
CA GLY A 198 3.23 5.06 12.24
C GLY A 198 3.74 3.63 12.24
N SER A 199 3.55 2.92 13.34
CA SER A 199 4.14 1.59 13.53
C SER A 199 3.35 0.44 12.91
N VAL A 200 2.50 0.70 11.91
CA VAL A 200 1.69 -0.34 11.24
C VAL A 200 2.58 -1.45 10.68
N GLN A 201 3.65 -1.13 9.95
CA GLN A 201 4.56 -2.14 9.42
C GLN A 201 5.40 -2.84 10.51
N LYS A 202 5.43 -2.32 11.74
CA LYS A 202 6.11 -3.00 12.85
C LYS A 202 5.21 -4.08 13.46
N TYR A 203 3.93 -3.79 13.63
CA TYR A 203 3.01 -4.60 14.43
C TYR A 203 1.95 -5.36 13.64
N TYR A 204 1.77 -5.04 12.36
CA TYR A 204 0.83 -5.73 11.49
C TYR A 204 1.50 -6.20 10.20
N CYS A 205 1.02 -7.32 9.70
CA CYS A 205 1.14 -7.68 8.29
C CYS A 205 -0.24 -7.53 7.62
N HIS A 206 -0.24 -7.27 6.31
CA HIS A 206 -1.46 -7.00 5.57
C HIS A 206 -1.54 -7.80 4.27
N GLY A 207 -2.77 -8.09 3.84
CA GLY A 207 -3.03 -8.90 2.67
C GLY A 207 -4.43 -8.72 2.12
N ILE A 208 -4.64 -9.20 0.90
CA ILE A 208 -5.94 -9.33 0.26
C ILE A 208 -6.07 -10.82 -0.06
N GLU A 209 -7.08 -11.46 0.52
CA GLU A 209 -7.32 -12.89 0.37
C GLU A 209 -8.09 -13.19 -0.92
N LYS A 210 -8.09 -14.47 -1.33
CA LYS A 210 -8.91 -14.93 -2.44
C LYS A 210 -10.39 -14.81 -2.09
N ASP A 211 -11.19 -14.48 -3.10
CA ASP A 211 -12.64 -14.46 -3.01
C ASP A 211 -13.22 -14.99 -4.32
N SER A 212 -13.62 -16.26 -4.35
CA SER A 212 -14.12 -16.90 -5.57
C SER A 212 -15.46 -16.35 -6.08
N THR A 213 -16.08 -15.40 -5.37
CA THR A 213 -17.33 -14.76 -5.79
C THR A 213 -17.11 -13.53 -6.67
N ILE A 214 -15.87 -13.05 -6.79
CA ILE A 214 -15.52 -11.83 -7.54
C ILE A 214 -14.92 -12.21 -8.90
N PHE A 215 -15.51 -11.69 -9.97
CA PHE A 215 -15.11 -11.97 -11.35
C PHE A 215 -14.51 -10.74 -12.05
N GLU A 216 -14.64 -9.58 -11.41
CA GLU A 216 -14.30 -8.27 -11.94
C GLU A 216 -12.91 -7.81 -11.44
N PRO A 217 -12.18 -7.03 -12.26
CA PRO A 217 -10.83 -6.63 -11.94
C PRO A 217 -10.75 -5.57 -10.83
N ARG A 218 -9.67 -5.63 -10.05
CA ARG A 218 -9.27 -4.58 -9.10
C ARG A 218 -7.87 -4.07 -9.41
N TYR A 219 -7.71 -2.75 -9.33
CA TYR A 219 -6.42 -2.10 -9.40
C TYR A 219 -6.13 -1.40 -8.07
N SER A 220 -4.94 -1.62 -7.53
CA SER A 220 -4.48 -1.02 -6.28
C SER A 220 -3.17 -0.30 -6.52
N LEU A 221 -3.20 1.02 -6.46
CA LEU A 221 -2.04 1.89 -6.64
C LEU A 221 -1.52 2.25 -5.25
N THR A 222 -0.30 1.83 -4.93
CA THR A 222 0.27 2.06 -3.61
C THR A 222 1.48 3.00 -3.69
N PHE A 223 1.31 4.21 -3.17
CA PHE A 223 2.28 5.29 -3.16
C PHE A 223 3.08 5.33 -1.87
N ARG A 224 4.39 5.60 -2.00
CA ARG A 224 5.34 5.59 -0.88
C ARG A 224 6.47 6.59 -1.11
N GLU A 225 7.17 6.92 -0.04
CA GLU A 225 8.53 7.44 -0.11
C GLU A 225 9.51 6.27 -0.25
N HIS A 226 10.07 6.09 -1.44
CA HIS A 226 11.22 5.24 -1.68
C HIS A 226 12.46 5.96 -1.18
N LYS A 227 13.10 5.41 -0.14
CA LYS A 227 14.28 6.02 0.46
C LYS A 227 15.50 5.70 -0.40
N ASN A 228 16.36 6.70 -0.56
CA ASN A 228 17.67 6.56 -1.19
C ASN A 228 18.61 5.77 -0.27
N VAL A 229 18.30 4.50 -0.01
CA VAL A 229 19.15 3.67 0.82
C VAL A 229 20.29 3.15 -0.06
N LEU A 230 21.44 3.78 0.10
CA LEU A 230 22.73 3.42 -0.50
C LEU A 230 23.12 1.97 -0.13
#